data_AF-B8I342-F1
#
_entry.id   AF-B8I342-F1
#
_cell.length_a   1.000
_cell.length_b   1.000
_cell.length_c   1.000
_cell.angle_alpha   90.00
_cell.angle_beta   90.00
_cell.angle_gamma   90.00
#
_symmetry.space_group_name_H-M   'P 1'
#
loop_
_entity.id
_entity.type
_entity.pdbx_description
1 polymer ?
#
loop_
_entity_poly.entity_id
_entity_poly.type
_entity_poly.pdbx_seq_one_letter_code
_entity_poly.pdbx_strand_id
1 'polypeptide(L)'
;MSLCVAMNNPKNFVYIASDGRIRNIGNRLISDNHNKITKITDHVLLFASGVQGAADYVAKKVKKEVNEQTPISEIFTLVQNESRKCHEDYLKRYPELNRFCNSGHTTIAAILAYYDLKQNICGYVEYSHVNGFIPMVHNDSELKTRGMGQDFALELILKNFSNIQPVDNIVNAYRQVSQKEDAVGGKITIYCIDRNGAKLVYEDAMQDLTFGRNVKMGPDARLSWGQVTDQPFIPQTAADVGALTSQQLYTTLGLDYVVTGKIFASQINGGIANLTDSVTIGTPNSDGDKSIYFENMGNPVATIYKNRNGELSIWCDNKIRLSGYDGTQIVGAVGFFDKEPIPKQTASKLPNTITYNRFRKFE
;
A
#
# COMPACT_ATOMS: atom_id res chain seq x y z
N MET A 1 -30.19 -11.30 9.74
CA MET A 1 -30.43 -10.41 10.90
C MET A 1 -30.11 -8.99 10.45
N SER A 2 -30.78 -7.99 11.01
CA SER A 2 -30.70 -6.58 10.59
C SER A 2 -30.59 -5.70 11.84
N LEU A 3 -30.29 -4.41 11.68
CA LEU A 3 -30.43 -3.42 12.74
C LEU A 3 -31.48 -2.38 12.32
N CYS A 4 -32.45 -2.14 13.20
CA CYS A 4 -33.42 -1.06 13.09
C CYS A 4 -33.24 -0.08 14.25
N VAL A 5 -33.39 1.21 13.96
CA VAL A 5 -33.49 2.27 14.97
C VAL A 5 -34.82 3.00 14.78
N ALA A 6 -35.58 3.15 15.86
CA ALA A 6 -36.78 3.97 15.91
C ALA A 6 -36.60 5.04 16.99
N MET A 7 -36.80 6.31 16.66
CA MET A 7 -36.64 7.41 17.60
C MET A 7 -37.84 8.34 17.50
N ASN A 8 -38.61 8.45 18.57
CA ASN A 8 -39.84 9.24 18.60
C ASN A 8 -39.64 10.55 19.36
N ASN A 9 -40.08 11.66 18.76
CA ASN A 9 -40.28 12.94 19.42
C ASN A 9 -41.77 13.28 19.37
N PRO A 10 -42.53 13.03 20.45
CA PRO A 10 -43.99 13.07 20.43
C PRO A 10 -44.53 14.39 19.86
N LYS A 11 -45.56 14.28 19.02
CA LYS A 11 -46.25 15.39 18.33
C LYS A 11 -45.41 16.14 17.28
N ASN A 12 -44.13 15.81 17.14
CA ASN A 12 -43.23 16.46 16.20
C ASN A 12 -42.87 15.52 15.04
N PHE A 13 -42.12 14.46 15.33
CA PHE A 13 -41.67 13.51 14.31
C PHE A 13 -41.29 12.16 14.91
N VAL A 14 -41.24 11.14 14.06
CA VAL A 14 -40.57 9.86 14.35
C VAL A 14 -39.54 9.56 13.27
N TYR A 15 -38.34 9.17 13.68
CA TYR A 15 -37.34 8.60 12.78
C TYR A 15 -37.42 7.08 12.79
N ILE A 16 -37.26 6.48 11.61
CA ILE A 16 -37.04 5.05 11.45
C ILE A 16 -35.88 4.81 10.50
N ALA A 17 -34.95 3.95 10.89
CA ALA A 17 -33.72 3.67 10.16
C ALA A 17 -33.50 2.16 9.97
N SER A 18 -32.83 1.81 8.87
CA SER A 18 -32.44 0.43 8.58
C SER A 18 -31.10 0.34 7.85
N ASP A 19 -30.43 -0.80 8.00
CA ASP A 19 -29.29 -1.20 7.17
C ASP A 19 -29.74 -1.93 5.90
N GLY A 20 -28.82 -2.07 4.93
CA GLY A 20 -29.11 -2.60 3.59
C GLY A 20 -28.63 -4.03 3.36
N ARG A 21 -27.97 -4.63 4.36
CA ARG A 21 -27.27 -5.90 4.22
C ARG A 21 -28.23 -7.10 4.32
N ILE A 22 -28.08 -8.04 3.39
CA ILE A 22 -28.67 -9.37 3.42
C ILE A 22 -27.56 -10.39 3.32
N ARG A 23 -27.61 -11.40 4.19
CA ARG A 23 -26.72 -12.57 4.14
C ARG A 23 -27.53 -13.87 4.02
N ASN A 24 -26.90 -14.90 3.46
CA ASN A 24 -27.47 -16.24 3.38
C ASN A 24 -27.21 -17.05 4.66
N ILE A 25 -27.76 -18.26 4.69
CA ILE A 25 -27.35 -19.30 5.63
C ILE A 25 -25.91 -19.71 5.26
N GLY A 26 -24.96 -19.48 6.16
CA GLY A 26 -23.51 -19.57 5.88
C GLY A 26 -22.77 -18.23 5.89
N ASN A 27 -23.45 -17.13 6.26
CA ASN A 27 -22.87 -15.80 6.44
C ASN A 27 -22.27 -15.17 5.16
N ARG A 28 -22.60 -15.66 3.96
CA ARG A 28 -22.19 -15.04 2.70
C ARG A 28 -23.07 -13.83 2.40
N LEU A 29 -22.44 -12.74 1.98
CA LEU A 29 -23.14 -11.54 1.50
C LEU A 29 -23.98 -11.86 0.25
N ILE A 30 -25.27 -11.53 0.29
CA ILE A 30 -26.19 -11.60 -0.86
C ILE A 30 -26.38 -10.20 -1.47
N SER A 31 -26.61 -9.21 -0.63
CA SER A 31 -26.88 -7.83 -1.04
C SER A 31 -26.45 -6.85 0.05
N ASP A 32 -25.98 -5.67 -0.34
CA ASP A 32 -25.71 -4.53 0.54
C ASP A 32 -26.59 -3.32 0.22
N ASN A 33 -27.61 -3.47 -0.63
CA ASN A 33 -28.47 -2.38 -1.10
C ASN A 33 -29.96 -2.70 -0.96
N HIS A 34 -30.32 -3.59 -0.03
CA HIS A 34 -31.71 -3.97 0.15
C HIS A 34 -32.48 -2.95 0.99
N ASN A 35 -33.65 -2.51 0.53
CA ASN A 35 -34.50 -1.61 1.30
C ASN A 35 -35.41 -2.39 2.25
N LYS A 36 -35.15 -2.30 3.56
CA LYS A 36 -35.94 -2.99 4.61
C LYS A 36 -37.14 -2.16 5.10
N ILE A 37 -37.27 -0.91 4.67
CA ILE A 37 -38.36 -0.01 5.04
C ILE A 37 -39.31 0.16 3.87
N THR A 38 -40.57 -0.21 4.08
CA THR A 38 -41.64 -0.09 3.10
C THR A 38 -42.56 1.06 3.47
N LYS A 39 -42.77 1.99 2.54
CA LYS A 39 -43.81 3.01 2.64
C LYS A 39 -45.20 2.37 2.46
N ILE A 40 -46.00 2.41 3.53
CA ILE A 40 -47.37 1.88 3.56
C ILE A 40 -48.36 2.96 3.14
N THR A 41 -48.26 4.14 3.75
CA THR A 41 -48.98 5.37 3.38
C THR A 41 -48.03 6.56 3.41
N ASP A 42 -48.52 7.77 3.17
CA ASP A 42 -47.74 9.00 3.35
C ASP A 42 -47.27 9.21 4.78
N HIS A 43 -47.97 8.68 5.79
CA HIS A 43 -47.65 8.88 7.21
C HIS A 43 -47.33 7.59 7.96
N VAL A 44 -47.13 6.47 7.25
CA VAL A 44 -46.86 5.17 7.86
C VAL A 44 -45.76 4.42 7.10
N LEU A 45 -44.71 4.05 7.82
CA LEU A 45 -43.60 3.24 7.32
C LEU A 45 -43.48 1.93 8.11
N LEU A 46 -43.19 0.84 7.41
CA LEU A 46 -43.01 -0.48 8.01
C LEU A 46 -41.59 -0.96 7.76
N PHE A 47 -40.82 -1.12 8.83
CA PHE A 47 -39.62 -1.93 8.84
C PHE A 47 -39.98 -3.39 9.11
N ALA A 48 -39.48 -4.31 8.27
CA ALA A 48 -39.62 -5.74 8.50
C ALA A 48 -38.26 -6.43 8.32
N SER A 49 -37.94 -7.36 9.21
CA SER A 49 -36.68 -8.11 9.19
C SER A 49 -36.86 -9.53 9.72
N GLY A 50 -35.83 -10.36 9.58
CA GLY A 50 -35.87 -11.78 9.91
C GLY A 50 -35.49 -12.60 8.68
N VAL A 51 -36.30 -13.58 8.36
CA VAL A 51 -36.23 -14.28 7.07
C VAL A 51 -36.72 -13.34 5.98
N GLN A 52 -35.90 -13.15 4.94
CA GLN A 52 -36.17 -12.18 3.87
C GLN A 52 -37.56 -12.37 3.22
N GLY A 53 -37.90 -13.60 2.84
CA GLY A 53 -39.19 -13.89 2.20
C GLY A 53 -40.39 -13.63 3.11
N ALA A 54 -40.24 -13.80 4.43
CA ALA A 54 -41.29 -13.51 5.41
C ALA A 54 -41.49 -12.00 5.58
N ALA A 55 -40.38 -11.26 5.73
CA ALA A 55 -40.40 -9.80 5.81
C ALA A 55 -41.03 -9.16 4.56
N ASP A 56 -40.60 -9.60 3.36
CA ASP A 56 -41.15 -9.14 2.09
C ASP A 56 -42.65 -9.46 1.94
N TYR A 57 -43.08 -10.63 2.39
CA TYR A 57 -44.48 -11.04 2.36
C TYR A 57 -45.33 -10.08 3.18
N VAL A 58 -44.99 -9.86 4.45
CA VAL A 58 -45.77 -9.00 5.35
C VAL A 58 -45.80 -7.58 4.83
N ALA A 59 -44.66 -7.03 4.43
CA ALA A 59 -44.59 -5.66 3.90
C ALA A 59 -45.48 -5.46 2.66
N LYS A 60 -45.41 -6.39 1.68
CA LYS A 60 -46.23 -6.33 0.46
C LYS A 60 -47.71 -6.52 0.75
N LYS A 61 -48.05 -7.43 1.67
CA LYS A 61 -49.43 -7.75 2.05
C LYS A 61 -50.09 -6.56 2.74
N VAL A 62 -49.44 -5.96 3.74
CA VAL A 62 -49.93 -4.76 4.44
C VAL A 62 -50.09 -3.60 3.46
N LYS A 63 -49.08 -3.33 2.62
CA LYS A 63 -49.14 -2.26 1.62
C LYS A 63 -50.30 -2.42 0.63
N LYS A 64 -50.69 -3.65 0.29
CA LYS A 64 -51.78 -3.91 -0.65
C LYS A 64 -53.16 -3.61 -0.04
N GLU A 65 -53.32 -3.77 1.27
CA GLU A 65 -54.62 -3.69 1.95
C GLU A 65 -54.87 -2.35 2.64
N VAL A 66 -53.84 -1.53 2.80
CA VAL A 66 -53.91 -0.22 3.43
C VAL A 66 -53.98 0.89 2.38
N ASN A 67 -54.78 1.92 2.65
CA ASN A 67 -54.80 3.18 1.91
C ASN A 67 -54.71 4.38 2.88
N GLU A 68 -54.67 5.60 2.34
CA GLU A 68 -54.54 6.83 3.15
C GLU A 68 -55.71 7.09 4.12
N GLN A 69 -56.84 6.43 3.93
CA GLN A 69 -58.02 6.55 4.80
C GLN A 69 -58.08 5.48 5.89
N THR A 70 -57.26 4.42 5.80
CA THR A 70 -57.24 3.34 6.80
C THR A 70 -56.83 3.87 8.17
N PRO A 71 -57.66 3.69 9.22
CA PRO A 71 -57.32 4.11 10.57
C PRO A 71 -56.03 3.43 11.07
N ILE A 72 -55.20 4.17 11.80
CA ILE A 72 -53.89 3.68 12.26
C ILE A 72 -54.01 2.40 13.11
N SER A 73 -55.07 2.28 13.92
CA SER A 73 -55.38 1.09 14.72
C SER A 73 -55.71 -0.15 13.89
N GLU A 74 -56.31 0.04 12.71
CA GLU A 74 -56.56 -1.07 11.77
C GLU A 74 -55.26 -1.53 11.12
N ILE A 75 -54.37 -0.58 10.78
CA ILE A 75 -53.02 -0.91 10.31
C ILE A 75 -52.26 -1.71 11.39
N PHE A 76 -52.39 -1.33 12.67
CA PHE A 76 -51.73 -2.06 13.75
C PHE A 76 -52.17 -3.52 13.81
N THR A 77 -53.48 -3.74 13.73
CA THR A 77 -54.11 -5.06 13.78
C THR A 77 -53.71 -5.90 12.56
N LEU A 78 -53.65 -5.27 11.37
CA LEU A 78 -53.24 -5.94 10.15
C LEU A 78 -51.78 -6.41 10.21
N VAL A 79 -50.86 -5.54 10.65
CA VAL A 79 -49.44 -5.91 10.78
C VAL A 79 -49.27 -7.04 11.80
N GLN A 80 -49.98 -7.00 12.94
CA GLN A 80 -49.99 -8.09 13.91
C GLN A 80 -50.44 -9.41 13.27
N ASN A 81 -51.59 -9.40 12.59
CA ASN A 81 -52.19 -10.61 12.03
C ASN A 81 -51.31 -11.22 10.95
N GLU A 82 -50.79 -10.41 10.03
CA GLU A 82 -49.93 -10.88 8.95
C GLU A 82 -48.56 -11.33 9.45
N SER A 83 -47.99 -10.65 10.46
CA SER A 83 -46.73 -11.08 11.08
C SER A 83 -46.87 -12.42 11.80
N ARG A 84 -47.92 -12.58 12.61
CA ARG A 84 -48.22 -13.84 13.31
C ARG A 84 -48.46 -14.98 12.34
N LYS A 85 -49.34 -14.77 11.36
CA LYS A 85 -49.66 -15.78 10.34
C LYS A 85 -48.41 -16.19 9.56
N CYS A 86 -47.61 -15.23 9.13
CA CYS A 86 -46.37 -15.50 8.42
C CYS A 86 -45.39 -16.29 9.29
N HIS A 87 -45.26 -15.93 10.57
CA HIS A 87 -44.41 -16.65 11.52
C HIS A 87 -44.83 -18.11 11.69
N GLU A 88 -46.12 -18.35 11.97
CA GLU A 88 -46.70 -19.68 12.14
C GLU A 88 -46.58 -20.54 10.87
N ASP A 89 -46.93 -19.97 9.70
CA ASP A 89 -46.80 -20.66 8.42
C ASP A 89 -45.35 -21.03 8.11
N TYR A 90 -44.40 -20.17 8.46
CA TYR A 90 -42.97 -20.44 8.23
C TYR A 90 -42.47 -21.57 9.13
N LEU A 91 -42.83 -21.56 10.42
CA LEU A 91 -42.47 -22.64 11.36
C LEU A 91 -43.14 -23.97 11.01
N LYS A 92 -44.35 -23.95 10.44
CA LYS A 92 -45.01 -25.15 9.93
C LYS A 92 -44.27 -25.76 8.74
N ARG A 93 -43.73 -24.92 7.83
CA ARG A 93 -42.97 -25.36 6.65
C ARG A 93 -41.55 -25.80 6.99
N TYR A 94 -40.95 -25.19 8.01
CA TYR A 94 -39.57 -25.43 8.44
C TYR A 94 -39.51 -25.70 9.95
N PRO A 95 -40.01 -26.86 10.42
CA PRO A 95 -40.11 -27.17 11.85
C PRO A 95 -38.78 -27.16 12.59
N GLU A 96 -37.67 -27.41 11.89
CA GLU A 96 -36.31 -27.37 12.43
C GLU A 96 -35.91 -25.98 12.93
N LEU A 97 -36.60 -24.92 12.49
CA LEU A 97 -36.32 -23.56 12.93
C LEU A 97 -36.92 -23.22 14.30
N ASN A 98 -37.81 -24.05 14.84
CA ASN A 98 -38.35 -23.89 16.19
C ASN A 98 -37.24 -23.78 17.25
N ARG A 99 -36.13 -24.52 17.07
CA ARG A 99 -34.99 -24.47 18.01
C ARG A 99 -34.36 -23.08 18.11
N PHE A 100 -34.34 -22.32 17.01
CA PHE A 100 -33.81 -20.96 17.00
C PHE A 100 -34.84 -19.97 17.55
N CYS A 101 -36.13 -20.21 17.33
CA CYS A 101 -37.16 -19.33 17.86
C CYS A 101 -37.26 -19.39 19.39
N ASN A 102 -37.06 -20.58 19.95
CA ASN A 102 -36.98 -20.80 21.39
C ASN A 102 -35.75 -20.14 22.03
N SER A 103 -34.69 -19.87 21.26
CA SER A 103 -33.50 -19.14 21.71
C SER A 103 -33.59 -17.63 21.43
N GLY A 104 -34.79 -17.10 21.19
CA GLY A 104 -35.04 -15.66 21.00
C GLY A 104 -34.90 -15.16 19.57
N HIS A 105 -34.59 -16.01 18.58
CA HIS A 105 -34.67 -15.60 17.18
C HIS A 105 -36.14 -15.58 16.71
N THR A 106 -36.40 -14.92 15.58
CA THR A 106 -37.73 -14.94 14.97
C THR A 106 -37.61 -15.03 13.47
N THR A 107 -38.59 -15.65 12.84
CA THR A 107 -38.76 -15.62 11.39
C THR A 107 -39.09 -14.22 10.90
N ILE A 108 -39.74 -13.39 11.74
CA ILE A 108 -40.04 -12.00 11.44
C ILE A 108 -40.08 -11.12 12.70
N ALA A 109 -39.48 -9.95 12.60
CA ALA A 109 -39.66 -8.84 13.53
C ALA A 109 -40.04 -7.60 12.72
N ALA A 110 -41.00 -6.81 13.23
CA ALA A 110 -41.47 -5.62 12.54
C ALA A 110 -41.55 -4.41 13.48
N ILE A 111 -41.28 -3.23 12.91
CA ILE A 111 -41.53 -1.95 13.55
C ILE A 111 -42.32 -1.09 12.57
N LEU A 112 -43.47 -0.58 13.01
CA LEU A 112 -44.31 0.32 12.25
C LEU A 112 -44.17 1.73 12.83
N ALA A 113 -43.53 2.65 12.10
CA ALA A 113 -43.47 4.06 12.49
C ALA A 113 -44.62 4.83 11.83
N TYR A 114 -45.23 5.77 12.57
CA TYR A 114 -46.41 6.48 12.10
C TYR A 114 -46.53 7.92 12.61
N TYR A 115 -47.35 8.70 11.90
CA TYR A 115 -47.93 9.96 12.35
C TYR A 115 -49.45 9.91 12.17
N ASP A 116 -50.22 9.94 13.25
CA ASP A 116 -51.69 9.98 13.22
C ASP A 116 -52.15 11.43 13.11
N LEU A 117 -52.66 11.80 11.93
CA LEU A 117 -53.16 13.15 11.64
C LEU A 117 -54.38 13.55 12.48
N LYS A 118 -55.23 12.60 12.88
CA LYS A 118 -56.46 12.88 13.64
C LYS A 118 -56.13 13.19 15.09
N GLN A 119 -55.24 12.39 15.67
CA GLN A 119 -54.83 12.55 17.06
C GLN A 119 -53.65 13.54 17.22
N ASN A 120 -53.00 13.91 16.12
CA ASN A 120 -51.80 14.75 16.10
C ASN A 120 -50.70 14.19 17.02
N ILE A 121 -50.47 12.88 16.90
CA ILE A 121 -49.45 12.14 17.63
C ILE A 121 -48.60 11.34 16.64
N CYS A 122 -47.34 11.13 16.98
CA CYS A 122 -46.45 10.21 16.28
C CYS A 122 -45.90 9.19 17.25
N GLY A 123 -45.47 8.06 16.71
CA GLY A 123 -44.95 6.97 17.48
C GLY A 123 -44.45 5.85 16.60
N TYR A 124 -44.11 4.74 17.24
CA TYR A 124 -43.86 3.49 16.57
C TYR A 124 -44.50 2.33 17.31
N VAL A 125 -44.73 1.23 16.60
CA VAL A 125 -45.29 0.00 17.15
C VAL A 125 -44.34 -1.15 16.90
N GLU A 126 -44.04 -1.90 17.95
CA GLU A 126 -43.19 -3.07 17.87
C GLU A 126 -44.02 -4.36 17.82
N TYR A 127 -43.59 -5.29 16.97
CA TYR A 127 -44.17 -6.62 16.82
C TYR A 127 -43.09 -7.69 16.98
N SER A 128 -43.25 -8.54 17.99
CA SER A 128 -42.30 -9.60 18.33
C SER A 128 -43.00 -10.94 18.51
N HIS A 129 -42.34 -12.06 18.20
CA HIS A 129 -42.93 -13.38 18.46
C HIS A 129 -43.08 -13.67 19.96
N VAL A 130 -42.23 -13.08 20.80
CA VAL A 130 -42.20 -13.31 22.26
C VAL A 130 -43.52 -12.94 22.93
N ASN A 131 -44.23 -11.95 22.39
CA ASN A 131 -45.53 -11.52 22.90
C ASN A 131 -46.69 -11.90 21.94
N GLY A 132 -46.50 -12.88 21.05
CA GLY A 132 -47.53 -13.27 20.08
C GLY A 132 -47.86 -12.16 19.08
N PHE A 133 -46.89 -11.29 18.78
CA PHE A 133 -47.03 -10.11 17.93
C PHE A 133 -48.05 -9.09 18.41
N ILE A 134 -48.37 -9.08 19.72
CA ILE A 134 -49.24 -8.06 20.30
C ILE A 134 -48.61 -6.67 20.07
N PRO A 135 -49.34 -5.70 19.48
CA PRO A 135 -48.84 -4.36 19.21
C PRO A 135 -48.36 -3.68 20.49
N MET A 136 -47.06 -3.39 20.60
CA MET A 136 -46.54 -2.54 21.67
C MET A 136 -46.40 -1.12 21.13
N VAL A 137 -47.26 -0.21 21.57
CA VAL A 137 -47.35 1.16 21.05
C VAL A 137 -46.48 2.10 21.89
N HIS A 138 -45.59 2.83 21.21
CA HIS A 138 -44.66 3.79 21.81
C HIS A 138 -44.96 5.19 21.31
N ASN A 139 -45.66 5.98 22.13
CA ASN A 139 -46.02 7.37 21.83
C ASN A 139 -45.20 8.39 22.61
N ASP A 140 -44.40 7.95 23.58
CA ASP A 140 -43.56 8.82 24.39
C ASP A 140 -42.24 9.17 23.68
N SER A 141 -41.48 10.09 24.26
CA SER A 141 -40.12 10.41 23.81
C SER A 141 -39.19 9.24 24.11
N GLU A 142 -39.01 8.35 23.15
CA GLU A 142 -38.24 7.12 23.30
C GLU A 142 -37.32 6.88 22.09
N LEU A 143 -36.16 6.29 22.36
CA LEU A 143 -35.26 5.73 21.39
C LEU A 143 -35.22 4.21 21.58
N LYS A 144 -35.43 3.48 20.49
CA LYS A 144 -35.32 2.03 20.44
C LYS A 144 -34.42 1.56 19.33
N THR A 145 -33.72 0.49 19.61
CA THR A 145 -32.94 -0.26 18.64
C THR A 145 -33.39 -1.72 18.65
N ARG A 146 -33.48 -2.36 17.49
CA ARG A 146 -33.86 -3.77 17.37
C ARG A 146 -32.96 -4.52 16.41
N GLY A 147 -32.60 -5.74 16.80
CA GLY A 147 -31.87 -6.68 15.98
C GLY A 147 -30.39 -6.79 16.37
N MET A 148 -29.53 -7.05 15.39
CA MET A 148 -28.11 -7.34 15.65
C MET A 148 -27.35 -6.08 16.04
N GLY A 149 -26.57 -6.15 17.12
CA GLY A 149 -25.86 -4.99 17.68
C GLY A 149 -26.77 -3.94 18.33
N GLN A 150 -28.04 -4.27 18.65
CA GLN A 150 -29.01 -3.30 19.18
C GLN A 150 -28.51 -2.58 20.45
N ASP A 151 -27.97 -3.30 21.43
CA ASP A 151 -27.57 -2.70 22.71
C ASP A 151 -26.37 -1.74 22.50
N PHE A 152 -25.43 -2.14 21.64
CA PHE A 152 -24.29 -1.31 21.27
C PHE A 152 -24.73 -0.07 20.46
N ALA A 153 -25.68 -0.23 19.54
CA ALA A 153 -26.27 0.90 18.81
C ALA A 153 -26.94 1.90 19.76
N LEU A 154 -27.74 1.39 20.71
CA LEU A 154 -28.42 2.22 21.71
C LEU A 154 -27.43 3.01 22.56
N GLU A 155 -26.39 2.34 23.07
CA GLU A 155 -25.33 2.97 23.84
C GLU A 155 -24.65 4.09 23.05
N LEU A 156 -24.30 3.85 21.78
CA LEU A 156 -23.62 4.84 20.93
C LEU A 156 -24.47 6.06 20.64
N ILE A 157 -25.77 5.87 20.39
CA ILE A 157 -26.69 6.98 20.12
C ILE A 157 -26.90 7.79 21.40
N LEU A 158 -27.10 7.14 22.55
CA LEU A 158 -27.32 7.83 23.83
C LEU A 158 -26.06 8.58 24.29
N LYS A 159 -24.88 7.97 24.16
CA LYS A 159 -23.61 8.58 24.58
C LYS A 159 -23.29 9.87 23.82
N ASN A 160 -23.66 9.93 22.54
CA ASN A 160 -23.40 11.07 21.68
C ASN A 160 -24.66 11.90 21.40
N PHE A 161 -25.74 11.69 22.16
CA PHE A 161 -27.04 12.27 21.83
C PHE A 161 -26.96 13.79 21.79
N SER A 162 -27.21 14.34 20.61
CA SER A 162 -27.34 15.77 20.35
C SER A 162 -28.69 15.98 19.70
N ASN A 163 -29.52 16.81 20.34
CA ASN A 163 -30.80 17.25 19.80
C ASN A 163 -30.66 18.08 18.51
N ILE A 164 -29.45 18.52 18.17
CA ILE A 164 -29.14 19.29 16.96
C ILE A 164 -28.89 18.37 15.75
N GLN A 165 -28.33 17.16 15.97
CA GLN A 165 -27.92 16.25 14.89
C GLN A 165 -28.32 14.78 15.16
N PRO A 166 -29.63 14.49 15.32
CA PRO A 166 -30.09 13.13 15.59
C PRO A 166 -29.75 12.13 14.48
N VAL A 167 -29.76 12.58 13.21
CA VAL A 167 -29.46 11.74 12.04
C VAL A 167 -27.99 11.28 12.06
N ASP A 168 -27.05 12.19 12.33
CA ASP A 168 -25.61 11.86 12.35
C ASP A 168 -25.27 10.85 13.45
N ASN A 169 -25.95 10.94 14.60
CA ASN A 169 -25.80 9.97 15.68
C ASN A 169 -26.28 8.57 15.28
N ILE A 170 -27.42 8.47 14.60
CA ILE A 170 -27.93 7.20 14.08
C ILE A 170 -26.95 6.63 13.05
N VAL A 171 -26.48 7.44 12.10
CA VAL A 171 -25.50 7.02 11.07
C VAL A 171 -24.20 6.52 11.70
N ASN A 172 -23.67 7.25 12.68
CA ASN A 172 -22.45 6.85 13.39
C ASN A 172 -22.62 5.56 14.17
N ALA A 173 -23.80 5.32 14.75
CA ALA A 173 -24.10 4.05 15.42
C ALA A 173 -24.11 2.90 14.43
N TYR A 174 -24.78 3.04 13.27
CA TYR A 174 -24.72 2.03 12.21
C TYR A 174 -23.28 1.73 11.80
N ARG A 175 -22.46 2.76 11.52
CA ARG A 175 -21.06 2.60 11.08
C ARG A 175 -20.20 1.83 12.07
N GLN A 176 -20.37 2.08 13.37
CA GLN A 176 -19.62 1.37 14.40
C GLN A 176 -20.16 -0.04 14.62
N VAL A 177 -21.47 -0.24 14.53
CA VAL A 177 -22.06 -1.59 14.62
C VAL A 177 -21.59 -2.45 13.46
N SER A 178 -21.55 -1.94 12.22
CA SER A 178 -21.11 -2.73 11.06
C SER A 178 -19.64 -3.16 11.11
N GLN A 179 -18.81 -2.52 11.95
CA GLN A 179 -17.42 -2.94 12.19
C GLN A 179 -17.33 -4.16 13.12
N LYS A 180 -18.36 -4.41 13.93
CA LYS A 180 -18.42 -5.54 14.87
C LYS A 180 -19.38 -6.65 14.42
N GLU A 181 -20.43 -6.27 13.72
CA GLU A 181 -21.54 -7.14 13.36
C GLU A 181 -21.60 -7.29 11.85
N ASP A 182 -21.06 -8.40 11.35
CA ASP A 182 -21.02 -8.71 9.91
C ASP A 182 -22.40 -8.62 9.25
N ALA A 183 -23.48 -8.97 9.96
CA ALA A 183 -24.83 -8.97 9.38
C ALA A 183 -25.45 -7.57 9.26
N VAL A 184 -24.84 -6.53 9.83
CA VAL A 184 -25.27 -5.13 9.72
C VAL A 184 -24.33 -4.41 8.77
N GLY A 185 -24.87 -3.72 7.77
CA GLY A 185 -24.03 -2.98 6.83
C GLY A 185 -24.75 -2.54 5.57
N GLY A 186 -23.96 -2.22 4.54
CA GLY A 186 -24.49 -1.80 3.25
C GLY A 186 -25.15 -0.42 3.33
N LYS A 187 -26.26 -0.23 2.60
CA LYS A 187 -26.97 1.04 2.51
C LYS A 187 -27.75 1.35 3.78
N ILE A 188 -27.45 2.47 4.43
CA ILE A 188 -28.27 2.99 5.52
C ILE A 188 -29.37 3.85 4.91
N THR A 189 -30.61 3.60 5.31
CA THR A 189 -31.75 4.46 4.99
C THR A 189 -32.34 4.99 6.29
N ILE A 190 -32.61 6.29 6.35
CA ILE A 190 -33.28 6.94 7.48
C ILE A 190 -34.43 7.77 6.94
N TYR A 191 -35.63 7.50 7.46
CA TYR A 191 -36.83 8.28 7.20
C TYR A 191 -37.24 9.07 8.42
N CYS A 192 -37.77 10.26 8.19
CA CYS A 192 -38.50 11.07 9.17
C CYS A 192 -39.97 11.07 8.77
N ILE A 193 -40.86 10.82 9.72
CA ILE A 193 -42.30 10.98 9.53
C ILE A 193 -42.76 12.11 10.43
N ASP A 194 -43.32 13.16 9.84
CA ASP A 194 -43.95 14.27 10.55
C ASP A 194 -45.37 14.50 10.01
N ARG A 195 -46.00 15.62 10.40
CA ARG A 195 -47.36 15.97 9.97
C ARG A 195 -47.51 16.10 8.45
N ASN A 196 -46.43 16.42 7.73
CA ASN A 196 -46.40 16.55 6.27
C ASN A 196 -46.10 15.22 5.57
N GLY A 197 -45.85 14.14 6.32
CA GLY A 197 -45.64 12.79 5.80
C GLY A 197 -44.20 12.31 5.96
N ALA A 198 -43.92 11.19 5.31
CA ALA A 198 -42.67 10.47 5.36
C ALA A 198 -41.67 11.01 4.33
N LYS A 199 -40.49 11.37 4.83
CA LYS A 199 -39.36 11.96 4.09
C LYS A 199 -38.12 11.11 4.28
N LEU A 200 -37.44 10.74 3.19
CA LEU A 200 -36.09 10.21 3.26
C LEU A 200 -35.14 11.34 3.67
N VAL A 201 -34.49 11.21 4.84
CA VAL A 201 -33.58 12.24 5.38
C VAL A 201 -32.11 11.88 5.22
N TYR A 202 -31.82 10.58 5.07
CA TYR A 202 -30.47 10.09 4.83
C TYR A 202 -30.52 8.82 4.01
N GLU A 203 -29.62 8.74 3.04
CA GLU A 203 -29.42 7.56 2.23
C GLU A 203 -27.96 7.52 1.76
N ASP A 204 -27.20 6.53 2.23
CA ASP A 204 -25.83 6.32 1.75
C ASP A 204 -25.39 4.87 1.96
N ALA A 205 -24.50 4.40 1.10
CA ALA A 205 -23.78 3.16 1.32
C ALA A 205 -22.75 3.35 2.44
N MET A 206 -22.69 2.41 3.39
CA MET A 206 -21.58 2.27 4.32
C MET A 206 -20.34 1.84 3.52
N GLN A 207 -19.72 2.82 2.87
CA GLN A 207 -18.43 2.63 2.23
C GLN A 207 -17.34 2.70 3.30
N ASP A 208 -16.29 1.92 3.08
CA ASP A 208 -15.05 2.12 3.80
C ASP A 208 -14.61 3.57 3.65
N LEU A 209 -14.18 4.16 4.76
CA LEU A 209 -13.60 5.49 4.78
C LEU A 209 -12.29 5.44 3.98
N THR A 210 -12.35 5.90 2.73
CA THR A 210 -11.23 5.91 1.80
C THR A 210 -10.72 7.36 1.67
N PHE A 211 -9.48 7.59 2.12
CA PHE A 211 -8.84 8.89 1.97
C PHE A 211 -8.76 9.31 0.50
N GLY A 212 -9.09 10.57 0.23
CA GLY A 212 -9.10 11.12 -1.14
C GLY A 212 -10.35 10.81 -1.96
N ARG A 213 -11.28 9.98 -1.45
CA ARG A 213 -12.58 9.73 -2.08
C ARG A 213 -13.74 10.28 -1.27
N ASN A 214 -14.01 9.71 -0.09
CA ASN A 214 -15.14 10.06 0.79
C ASN A 214 -14.70 10.62 2.14
N VAL A 215 -13.38 10.72 2.39
CA VAL A 215 -12.81 11.43 3.56
C VAL A 215 -11.85 12.52 3.09
N LYS A 216 -12.13 13.76 3.52
CA LYS A 216 -11.19 14.89 3.43
C LYS A 216 -10.50 15.07 4.77
N MET A 217 -9.17 15.01 4.79
CA MET A 217 -8.37 15.33 5.96
C MET A 217 -8.41 16.83 6.22
N GLY A 218 -8.65 17.20 7.48
CA GLY A 218 -8.34 18.56 7.94
C GLY A 218 -6.83 18.79 8.00
N PRO A 219 -6.37 20.05 8.07
CA PRO A 219 -4.95 20.40 8.05
C PRO A 219 -4.12 19.73 9.18
N ASP A 220 -4.78 19.39 10.30
CA ASP A 220 -4.13 18.77 11.46
C ASP A 220 -4.28 17.25 11.53
N ALA A 221 -4.96 16.63 10.57
CA ALA A 221 -5.12 15.18 10.59
C ALA A 221 -3.76 14.50 10.34
N ARG A 222 -3.42 13.55 11.22
CA ARG A 222 -2.16 12.77 11.16
C ARG A 222 -2.51 11.30 10.94
N LEU A 223 -1.81 10.65 10.01
CA LEU A 223 -1.83 9.20 9.83
C LEU A 223 -0.50 8.64 10.30
N SER A 224 -0.55 7.61 11.14
CA SER A 224 0.65 6.83 11.44
C SER A 224 0.92 5.86 10.29
N TRP A 225 2.16 5.81 9.79
CA TRP A 225 2.51 4.92 8.68
C TRP A 225 2.19 3.46 9.01
N GLY A 226 2.36 3.03 10.27
CA GLY A 226 2.03 1.68 10.72
C GLY A 226 0.54 1.29 10.62
N GLN A 227 -0.35 2.23 10.31
CA GLN A 227 -1.78 2.00 10.12
C GLN A 227 -2.18 1.87 8.65
N VAL A 228 -1.25 2.02 7.71
CA VAL A 228 -1.53 1.82 6.29
C VAL A 228 -1.24 0.37 5.92
N THR A 229 -2.21 -0.31 5.30
CA THR A 229 -2.15 -1.75 5.00
C THR A 229 -1.38 -2.07 3.71
N ASP A 230 -1.44 -1.20 2.70
CA ASP A 230 -0.72 -1.33 1.44
C ASP A 230 0.41 -0.29 1.37
N GLN A 231 1.43 -0.47 2.19
CA GLN A 231 2.60 0.42 2.17
C GLN A 231 3.47 0.11 0.95
N PRO A 232 3.95 1.14 0.22
CA PRO A 232 5.02 0.92 -0.75
C PRO A 232 6.28 0.44 -0.02
N PHE A 233 7.07 -0.41 -0.66
CA PHE A 233 8.37 -0.79 -0.13
C PHE A 233 9.30 0.43 -0.09
N ILE A 234 9.75 0.80 1.11
CA ILE A 234 10.72 1.89 1.33
C ILE A 234 12.06 1.25 1.73
N PRO A 235 13.10 1.29 0.87
CA PRO A 235 14.43 0.80 1.23
C PRO A 235 14.93 1.43 2.52
N GLN A 236 15.30 0.62 3.51
CA GLN A 236 15.86 1.03 4.80
C GLN A 236 17.37 0.77 4.88
N THR A 237 17.88 -0.15 4.05
CA THR A 237 19.28 -0.58 4.06
C THR A 237 19.91 -0.42 2.69
N ALA A 238 21.24 -0.37 2.66
CA ALA A 238 22.00 -0.39 1.40
C ALA A 238 21.71 -1.67 0.59
N ALA A 239 21.48 -2.80 1.28
CA ALA A 239 21.12 -4.06 0.64
C ALA A 239 19.76 -3.99 -0.07
N ASP A 240 18.81 -3.19 0.43
CA ASP A 240 17.47 -3.04 -0.14
C ASP A 240 17.48 -2.39 -1.54
N VAL A 241 18.56 -1.68 -1.89
CA VAL A 241 18.81 -1.13 -3.24
C VAL A 241 19.89 -1.91 -4.00
N GLY A 242 20.25 -3.09 -3.53
CA GLY A 242 21.27 -3.94 -4.16
C GLY A 242 22.70 -3.45 -3.97
N ALA A 243 22.97 -2.57 -3.00
CA ALA A 243 24.34 -2.20 -2.66
C ALA A 243 24.99 -3.37 -1.89
N LEU A 244 25.98 -4.00 -2.52
CA LEU A 244 26.65 -5.18 -1.99
C LEU A 244 27.51 -4.83 -0.77
N THR A 245 27.32 -5.56 0.32
CA THR A 245 28.07 -5.37 1.57
C THR A 245 29.46 -5.99 1.47
N SER A 246 30.46 -5.14 1.29
CA SER A 246 31.84 -5.28 1.76
C SER A 246 32.51 -6.66 1.66
N GLN A 247 33.20 -6.93 0.53
CA GLN A 247 34.45 -7.72 0.52
C GLN A 247 35.22 -7.81 -0.82
N GLN A 248 34.93 -6.98 -1.83
CA GLN A 248 35.65 -7.08 -3.11
C GLN A 248 36.26 -5.74 -3.52
N LEU A 249 37.60 -5.71 -3.52
CA LEU A 249 38.51 -4.80 -4.23
C LEU A 249 37.88 -3.48 -4.71
N TYR A 250 37.79 -2.49 -3.81
CA TYR A 250 37.27 -1.18 -4.19
C TYR A 250 38.23 -0.48 -5.13
N THR A 251 37.74 -0.14 -6.32
CA THR A 251 38.21 1.05 -7.03
C THR A 251 37.65 2.25 -6.26
N THR A 252 38.48 2.98 -5.53
CA THR A 252 38.09 4.24 -4.91
C THR A 252 38.44 5.39 -5.84
N LEU A 253 37.43 6.16 -6.25
CA LEU A 253 37.60 7.40 -7.02
C LEU A 253 37.54 8.59 -6.03
N GLY A 254 38.66 9.27 -5.85
CA GLY A 254 38.72 10.57 -5.20
C GLY A 254 38.69 11.69 -6.25
N LEU A 255 38.63 12.95 -5.78
CA LEU A 255 38.71 14.13 -6.64
C LEU A 255 39.98 14.09 -7.52
N ASP A 256 41.10 13.63 -6.95
CA ASP A 256 42.42 13.64 -7.58
C ASP A 256 43.15 12.28 -7.54
N TYR A 257 42.45 11.18 -7.23
CA TYR A 257 43.11 9.87 -7.14
C TYR A 257 42.20 8.69 -7.52
N VAL A 258 42.83 7.60 -7.95
CA VAL A 258 42.20 6.28 -8.14
C VAL A 258 43.02 5.25 -7.38
N VAL A 259 42.40 4.57 -6.39
CA VAL A 259 43.01 3.41 -5.72
C VAL A 259 42.34 2.17 -6.29
N THR A 260 43.08 1.33 -7.01
CA THR A 260 42.55 0.09 -7.59
C THR A 260 43.66 -0.96 -7.75
N GLY A 261 43.28 -2.24 -7.85
CA GLY A 261 44.23 -3.33 -8.00
C GLY A 261 44.80 -3.47 -9.42
N LYS A 262 43.93 -3.50 -10.45
CA LYS A 262 44.33 -3.64 -11.86
C LYS A 262 43.57 -2.62 -12.71
N ILE A 263 44.28 -1.98 -13.63
CA ILE A 263 43.70 -1.09 -14.64
C ILE A 263 43.84 -1.78 -16.00
N PHE A 264 42.71 -2.08 -16.64
CA PHE A 264 42.66 -2.53 -18.03
C PHE A 264 42.13 -1.38 -18.87
N ALA A 265 43.00 -0.72 -19.64
CA ALA A 265 42.63 0.43 -20.46
C ALA A 265 43.36 0.39 -21.81
N SER A 266 42.70 0.85 -22.88
CA SER A 266 43.33 1.03 -24.19
C SER A 266 44.31 2.20 -24.21
N GLN A 267 44.06 3.22 -23.39
CA GLN A 267 44.91 4.41 -23.24
C GLN A 267 44.84 4.92 -21.80
N ILE A 268 45.98 5.36 -21.25
CA ILE A 268 46.08 6.07 -19.98
C ILE A 268 46.75 7.41 -20.27
N ASN A 269 45.99 8.51 -20.17
CA ASN A 269 46.51 9.87 -20.35
C ASN A 269 46.76 10.47 -18.96
N GLY A 270 48.02 10.74 -18.63
CA GLY A 270 48.41 11.33 -17.35
C GLY A 270 49.74 12.09 -17.49
N GLY A 271 50.06 12.90 -16.49
CA GLY A 271 51.33 13.65 -16.47
C GLY A 271 52.52 12.73 -16.16
N ILE A 272 52.73 12.45 -14.88
CA ILE A 272 53.88 11.67 -14.39
C ILE A 272 53.42 10.27 -13.97
N ALA A 273 54.08 9.24 -14.49
CA ALA A 273 53.92 7.85 -14.03
C ALA A 273 55.11 7.45 -13.14
N ASN A 274 54.87 7.30 -11.83
CA ASN A 274 55.86 6.80 -10.87
C ASN A 274 55.67 5.29 -10.67
N LEU A 275 56.64 4.48 -11.10
CA LEU A 275 56.59 3.02 -11.05
C LEU A 275 57.70 2.51 -10.13
N THR A 276 57.34 1.74 -9.08
CA THR A 276 58.27 1.44 -7.97
C THR A 276 59.10 0.18 -8.15
N ASP A 277 58.58 -0.82 -8.87
CA ASP A 277 59.24 -2.14 -8.98
C ASP A 277 59.74 -2.42 -10.40
N SER A 278 58.82 -2.68 -11.34
CA SER A 278 59.16 -3.04 -12.71
C SER A 278 58.09 -2.58 -13.70
N VAL A 279 58.52 -2.35 -14.94
CA VAL A 279 57.65 -1.99 -16.05
C VAL A 279 57.79 -3.05 -17.12
N THR A 280 56.70 -3.75 -17.42
CA THR A 280 56.64 -4.70 -18.53
C THR A 280 55.93 -4.04 -19.70
N ILE A 281 56.57 -4.02 -20.87
CA ILE A 281 56.03 -3.39 -22.07
C ILE A 281 55.70 -4.45 -23.11
N GLY A 282 54.42 -4.51 -23.49
CA GLY A 282 53.87 -5.53 -24.36
C GLY A 282 53.41 -6.79 -23.62
N THR A 283 52.83 -7.73 -24.36
CA THR A 283 52.50 -9.06 -23.85
C THR A 283 53.60 -10.05 -24.25
N PRO A 284 53.87 -11.10 -23.45
CA PRO A 284 54.87 -12.12 -23.78
C PRO A 284 54.66 -12.80 -25.15
N ASN A 285 53.44 -12.74 -25.69
CA ASN A 285 53.01 -13.53 -26.85
C ASN A 285 52.44 -12.67 -28.01
N SER A 286 52.82 -11.40 -28.16
CA SER A 286 52.36 -10.57 -29.29
C SER A 286 53.46 -10.32 -30.32
N ASP A 287 53.21 -10.76 -31.56
CA ASP A 287 54.12 -10.73 -32.72
C ASP A 287 54.38 -9.33 -33.32
N GLY A 288 54.49 -8.30 -32.48
CA GLY A 288 54.73 -6.93 -32.91
C GLY A 288 55.94 -6.31 -32.21
N ASP A 289 56.56 -5.33 -32.88
CA ASP A 289 57.59 -4.52 -32.26
C ASP A 289 57.01 -3.81 -31.02
N LYS A 290 57.79 -3.75 -29.95
CA LYS A 290 57.42 -3.07 -28.71
C LYS A 290 58.38 -1.95 -28.48
N SER A 291 57.88 -0.72 -28.29
CA SER A 291 58.70 0.45 -28.14
C SER A 291 58.32 1.30 -26.92
N ILE A 292 59.33 1.87 -26.27
CA ILE A 292 59.20 3.10 -25.48
C ILE A 292 59.62 4.23 -26.41
N TYR A 293 58.72 5.19 -26.59
CA TYR A 293 58.95 6.36 -27.42
C TYR A 293 59.09 7.59 -26.54
N PHE A 294 60.22 8.29 -26.64
CA PHE A 294 60.45 9.56 -25.98
C PHE A 294 60.37 10.66 -27.03
N GLU A 295 59.37 11.54 -26.91
CA GLU A 295 59.18 12.68 -27.81
C GLU A 295 59.31 14.00 -27.09
N ASN A 296 59.67 15.04 -27.85
CA ASN A 296 59.62 16.42 -27.43
C ASN A 296 58.89 17.23 -28.50
N MET A 297 57.69 17.75 -28.16
CA MET A 297 56.84 18.52 -29.08
C MET A 297 56.57 17.81 -30.42
N GLY A 298 56.32 16.49 -30.36
CA GLY A 298 56.00 15.66 -31.54
C GLY A 298 57.21 15.18 -32.34
N ASN A 299 58.44 15.49 -31.91
CA ASN A 299 59.67 14.94 -32.51
C ASN A 299 60.23 13.79 -31.67
N PRO A 300 60.56 12.62 -32.28
CA PRO A 300 61.27 11.56 -31.59
C PRO A 300 62.63 12.05 -31.11
N VAL A 301 62.93 11.89 -29.83
CA VAL A 301 64.25 12.21 -29.25
C VAL A 301 65.00 10.94 -28.87
N ALA A 302 64.27 9.88 -28.47
CA ALA A 302 64.83 8.55 -28.26
C ALA A 302 63.77 7.46 -28.40
N THR A 303 64.18 6.26 -28.82
CA THR A 303 63.32 5.07 -28.85
C THR A 303 64.09 3.89 -28.30
N ILE A 304 63.47 3.12 -27.41
CA ILE A 304 63.94 1.78 -27.02
C ILE A 304 62.94 0.81 -27.63
N TYR A 305 63.35 -0.03 -28.57
CA TYR A 305 62.45 -1.01 -29.15
C TYR A 305 63.05 -2.41 -29.19
N LYS A 306 62.18 -3.41 -29.04
CA LYS A 306 62.50 -4.80 -29.32
C LYS A 306 61.79 -5.21 -30.60
N ASN A 307 62.54 -5.64 -31.61
CA ASN A 307 61.96 -6.10 -32.86
C ASN A 307 61.48 -7.56 -32.78
N ARG A 308 60.75 -8.01 -33.81
CA ARG A 308 60.27 -9.41 -33.92
C ARG A 308 61.37 -10.47 -33.87
N ASN A 309 62.60 -10.13 -34.22
CA ASN A 309 63.75 -11.04 -34.18
C ASN A 309 64.40 -11.12 -32.79
N GLY A 310 63.87 -10.38 -31.81
CA GLY A 310 64.37 -10.35 -30.43
C GLY A 310 65.51 -9.38 -30.20
N GLU A 311 65.90 -8.60 -31.21
CA GLU A 311 66.92 -7.55 -31.09
C GLU A 311 66.37 -6.40 -30.24
N LEU A 312 67.14 -5.98 -29.24
CA LEU A 312 66.91 -4.75 -28.50
C LEU A 312 67.74 -3.65 -29.16
N SER A 313 67.06 -2.66 -29.72
CA SER A 313 67.68 -1.49 -30.34
C SER A 313 67.38 -0.26 -29.48
N ILE A 314 68.41 0.53 -29.19
CA ILE A 314 68.30 1.82 -28.50
C ILE A 314 68.76 2.88 -29.50
N TRP A 315 67.83 3.74 -29.90
CA TRP A 315 68.10 4.88 -30.76
C TRP A 315 67.95 6.18 -29.99
N CYS A 316 68.89 7.10 -30.15
CA CYS A 316 68.79 8.47 -29.66
C CYS A 316 69.65 9.40 -30.52
N ASP A 317 69.24 10.67 -30.64
CA ASP A 317 69.94 11.64 -31.50
C ASP A 317 71.31 12.09 -30.98
N ASN A 318 71.56 11.96 -29.68
CA ASN A 318 72.73 12.59 -29.04
C ASN A 318 73.64 11.56 -28.36
N LYS A 319 73.28 11.13 -27.15
CA LYS A 319 74.16 10.31 -26.32
C LYS A 319 73.39 9.24 -25.57
N ILE A 320 73.83 7.99 -25.73
CA ILE A 320 73.48 6.90 -24.82
C ILE A 320 74.48 6.93 -23.66
N ARG A 321 73.98 7.08 -22.42
CA ARG A 321 74.77 6.90 -21.21
C ARG A 321 74.33 5.63 -20.52
N LEU A 322 75.22 4.64 -20.44
CA LEU A 322 75.03 3.44 -19.65
C LEU A 322 75.80 3.61 -18.33
N SER A 323 75.15 3.35 -17.20
CA SER A 323 75.76 3.43 -15.87
C SER A 323 75.14 2.40 -14.95
N GLY A 324 75.95 1.74 -14.12
CA GLY A 324 75.51 0.80 -13.08
C GLY A 324 76.21 1.09 -11.75
N TYR A 325 75.57 0.73 -10.64
CA TYR A 325 76.09 0.95 -9.29
C TYR A 325 77.45 0.25 -9.08
N ASP A 326 77.59 -0.97 -9.60
CA ASP A 326 78.81 -1.79 -9.54
C ASP A 326 79.60 -1.79 -10.86
N GLY A 327 79.42 -0.73 -11.66
CA GLY A 327 79.97 -0.63 -13.01
C GLY A 327 79.02 -1.15 -14.08
N THR A 328 79.41 -0.98 -15.34
CA THR A 328 78.63 -1.42 -16.50
C THR A 328 79.50 -2.36 -17.33
N GLN A 329 79.02 -3.59 -17.54
CA GLN A 329 79.64 -4.54 -18.44
C GLN A 329 78.84 -4.60 -19.73
N ILE A 330 79.52 -4.42 -20.87
CA ILE A 330 78.97 -4.68 -22.20
C ILE A 330 79.62 -5.98 -22.66
N VAL A 331 78.82 -7.03 -22.80
CA VAL A 331 79.30 -8.37 -23.18
C VAL A 331 78.77 -8.66 -24.59
N GLY A 332 79.68 -8.93 -25.52
CA GLY A 332 79.38 -9.20 -26.93
C GLY A 332 80.28 -8.45 -27.89
N ALA A 333 80.09 -8.66 -29.19
CA ALA A 333 80.79 -7.91 -30.23
C ALA A 333 80.23 -6.48 -30.29
N VAL A 334 81.08 -5.49 -30.05
CA VAL A 334 80.72 -4.08 -30.21
C VAL A 334 81.12 -3.64 -31.61
N GLY A 335 80.12 -3.28 -32.42
CA GLY A 335 80.30 -2.69 -33.74
C GLY A 335 79.96 -1.21 -33.74
N PHE A 336 80.72 -0.40 -34.47
CA PHE A 336 80.36 0.97 -34.81
C PHE A 336 79.91 0.97 -36.28
N PHE A 337 78.63 1.20 -36.52
CA PHE A 337 78.09 1.33 -37.88
C PHE A 337 78.24 2.78 -38.36
N ASP A 338 78.48 2.97 -39.66
CA ASP A 338 78.60 4.27 -40.36
C ASP A 338 79.73 5.22 -39.91
N LYS A 339 80.81 4.69 -39.33
CA LYS A 339 82.09 5.40 -39.22
C LYS A 339 83.19 4.63 -39.95
N GLU A 340 84.15 5.35 -40.52
CA GLU A 340 85.35 4.71 -41.05
C GLU A 340 85.96 3.78 -39.99
N PRO A 341 86.46 2.59 -40.38
CA PRO A 341 87.09 1.66 -39.45
C PRO A 341 88.12 2.41 -38.61
N ILE A 342 88.03 2.31 -37.28
CA ILE A 342 89.06 2.85 -36.39
C ILE A 342 90.41 2.29 -36.90
N PRO A 343 91.38 3.13 -37.28
CA PRO A 343 92.65 2.66 -37.79
C PRO A 343 93.25 1.64 -36.82
N LYS A 344 93.71 0.50 -37.37
CA LYS A 344 94.17 -0.72 -36.68
C LYS A 344 95.23 -0.54 -35.57
N GLN A 345 95.67 0.68 -35.25
CA GLN A 345 96.70 0.95 -34.24
C GLN A 345 96.17 1.18 -32.80
N THR A 346 94.87 1.15 -32.56
CA THR A 346 94.33 1.29 -31.18
C THR A 346 93.61 0.04 -30.64
N ALA A 347 93.44 -1.00 -31.45
CA ALA A 347 92.81 -2.25 -31.02
C ALA A 347 93.65 -3.08 -30.03
N SER A 348 94.97 -2.83 -29.94
CA SER A 348 95.85 -3.49 -28.95
C SER A 348 95.79 -2.86 -27.54
N LYS A 349 94.99 -1.82 -27.33
CA LYS A 349 94.82 -1.15 -26.02
C LYS A 349 93.40 -1.22 -25.45
N LEU A 350 92.51 -2.03 -26.03
CA LEU A 350 91.26 -2.39 -25.36
C LEU A 350 91.52 -3.64 -24.53
N PRO A 351 91.55 -3.56 -23.19
CA PRO A 351 91.72 -4.76 -22.37
C PRO A 351 90.49 -5.66 -22.56
N ASN A 352 90.71 -6.96 -22.70
CA ASN A 352 89.67 -7.99 -22.81
C ASN A 352 88.79 -8.09 -21.53
N THR A 353 89.00 -7.22 -20.55
CA THR A 353 88.17 -7.04 -19.35
C THR A 353 88.41 -5.62 -18.82
N ILE A 354 87.41 -4.74 -18.87
CA ILE A 354 87.48 -3.43 -18.17
C ILE A 354 86.89 -3.62 -16.78
N THR A 355 87.74 -3.83 -15.77
CA THR A 355 87.35 -3.71 -14.36
C THR A 355 87.58 -2.26 -13.93
N TYR A 356 86.52 -1.49 -13.70
CA TYR A 356 86.66 -0.14 -13.13
C TYR A 356 87.00 -0.26 -11.63
N ASN A 357 88.27 -0.09 -11.28
CA ASN A 357 88.66 0.18 -9.89
C ASN A 357 88.46 1.67 -9.58
N ARG A 358 87.84 1.94 -8.42
CA ARG A 358 87.59 3.27 -7.83
C ARG A 358 88.81 4.19 -7.93
N PHE A 359 88.66 5.35 -8.58
CA PHE A 359 89.54 6.48 -8.31
C PHE A 359 89.09 7.16 -7.00
N ARG A 360 89.86 6.97 -5.92
CA ARG A 360 89.88 7.91 -4.80
C ARG A 360 90.64 9.17 -5.25
N LYS A 361 90.01 10.33 -5.06
CA LYS A 361 90.65 11.64 -5.07
C LYS A 361 91.81 11.65 -4.06
N PHE A 362 92.99 12.06 -4.48
CA PHE A 362 93.97 12.71 -3.61
C PHE A 362 94.20 14.11 -4.16
N GLU A 363 93.93 15.07 -3.28
CA GLU A 363 94.09 16.55 -3.30
C GLU A 363 93.68 17.32 -4.56
#